data_AF-A0A6J6E4S1-F1
#
_entry.id   AF-A0A6J6E4S1-F1
#
_cell.length_a   1.000
_cell.length_b   1.000
_cell.length_c   1.000
_cell.angle_alpha   90.00
_cell.angle_beta   90.00
_cell.angle_gamma   90.00
#
_symmetry.space_group_name_H-M   'P 1'
#
loop_
_entity.id
_entity.type
_entity.pdbx_description
1 polymer ?
#
loop_
_entity_poly.entity_id
_entity_poly.type
_entity_poly.pdbx_seq_one_letter_code
_entity_poly.pdbx_strand_id
1 'polypeptide(L)'
;MLRSDENDGLVSQIVDALRKSGETLSTAESITGGSISSTLVGVPGASDVFKGGITAYSDEVKVAQLNVDPKLIEKYSAISEQVADAMAQGAVETFNTTWAIATTGVAGPGPVGVHEAGTVWLSIRGPINQTTVLALSGEREMVRNAATSSAIAAFARILNSRV
;
A
#
# COMPACT_ATOMS: atom_id res chain seq x y z
N MET A 1 8.90 -6.69 13.36
CA MET A 1 9.11 -7.02 11.94
C MET A 1 8.63 -8.44 11.77
N LEU A 2 7.58 -8.66 10.98
CA LEU A 2 7.11 -10.02 10.71
C LEU A 2 8.23 -10.76 9.97
N ARG A 3 8.44 -12.04 10.32
CA ARG A 3 9.35 -12.90 9.55
C ARG A 3 8.78 -13.11 8.15
N SER A 4 9.62 -13.40 7.16
CA SER A 4 9.19 -13.74 5.78
C SER A 4 8.02 -14.74 5.81
N ASP A 5 8.14 -15.75 6.65
CA ASP A 5 7.20 -16.86 6.76
C ASP A 5 5.82 -16.42 7.32
N GLU A 6 5.77 -15.39 8.17
CA GLU A 6 4.51 -14.85 8.71
C GLU A 6 3.79 -13.99 7.67
N ASN A 7 4.54 -13.21 6.87
CA ASN A 7 3.95 -12.49 5.74
C ASN A 7 3.40 -13.48 4.71
N ASP A 8 4.12 -14.55 4.39
CA ASP A 8 3.68 -15.57 3.42
C ASP A 8 2.37 -16.24 3.85
N GLY A 9 2.20 -16.52 5.14
CA GLY A 9 0.95 -17.03 5.70
C GLY A 9 -0.23 -16.07 5.53
N LEU A 10 -0.02 -14.77 5.76
CA LEU A 10 -1.06 -13.74 5.57
C LEU A 10 -1.37 -13.49 4.09
N VAL A 11 -0.35 -13.48 3.23
CA VAL A 11 -0.52 -13.35 1.77
C VAL A 11 -1.30 -14.54 1.22
N SER A 12 -0.99 -15.77 1.67
CA SER A 12 -1.76 -16.95 1.29
C SER A 12 -3.24 -16.81 1.65
N GLN A 13 -3.55 -16.31 2.85
CA GLN A 13 -4.93 -16.03 3.27
C GLN A 13 -5.61 -14.97 2.40
N ILE A 14 -4.90 -13.87 2.07
CA ILE A 14 -5.40 -12.83 1.17
C ILE A 14 -5.73 -13.42 -0.19
N VAL A 15 -4.79 -14.17 -0.78
CA VAL A 15 -4.97 -14.79 -2.10
C VAL A 15 -6.17 -15.72 -2.09
N ASP A 16 -6.29 -16.61 -1.11
CA ASP A 16 -7.41 -17.54 -1.00
C ASP A 16 -8.76 -16.83 -0.81
N ALA A 17 -8.80 -15.77 0.01
CA ALA A 17 -10.01 -14.99 0.24
C ALA A 17 -10.48 -14.31 -1.05
N LEU A 18 -9.58 -13.63 -1.77
CA LEU A 18 -9.89 -12.95 -3.02
C LEU A 18 -10.29 -13.93 -4.13
N ARG A 19 -9.65 -15.10 -4.22
CA ARG A 19 -10.04 -16.15 -5.18
C ARG A 19 -11.46 -16.64 -4.92
N LYS A 20 -11.83 -16.86 -3.66
CA LYS A 20 -13.18 -17.30 -3.27
C LYS A 20 -14.26 -16.27 -3.60
N SER A 21 -13.96 -14.97 -3.47
CA SER A 21 -14.89 -13.89 -3.77
C SER A 21 -14.86 -13.43 -5.24
N GLY A 22 -13.89 -13.89 -6.04
CA GLY A 22 -13.68 -13.41 -7.40
C GLY A 22 -13.19 -11.96 -7.46
N GLU A 23 -12.66 -11.44 -6.35
CA GLU A 23 -12.14 -10.08 -6.24
C GLU A 23 -10.66 -10.01 -6.64
N THR A 24 -10.19 -8.81 -6.99
CA THR A 24 -8.83 -8.59 -7.51
C THR A 24 -8.14 -7.45 -6.78
N LEU A 25 -6.80 -7.41 -6.83
CA LEU A 25 -5.96 -6.49 -6.06
C LEU A 25 -4.89 -5.82 -6.94
N SER A 26 -4.66 -4.53 -6.72
CA SER A 26 -3.52 -3.77 -7.23
C SER A 26 -2.78 -3.02 -6.11
N THR A 27 -1.65 -2.40 -6.42
CA THR A 27 -0.87 -1.59 -5.46
C THR A 27 -0.42 -0.24 -6.04
N ALA A 28 -0.29 0.76 -5.18
CA ALA A 28 0.37 2.04 -5.44
C ALA A 28 1.43 2.32 -4.37
N GLU A 29 2.70 2.11 -4.70
CA GLU A 29 3.79 2.13 -3.74
C GLU A 29 4.69 3.34 -3.91
N SER A 30 4.91 4.12 -2.86
CA SER A 30 6.00 5.12 -2.81
C SER A 30 7.10 4.64 -1.89
N ILE A 31 6.92 4.76 -0.57
CA ILE A 31 7.96 4.46 0.43
C ILE A 31 8.43 2.99 0.39
N THR A 32 7.54 2.04 0.11
CA THR A 32 7.86 0.60 0.05
C THR A 32 8.60 0.20 -1.25
N GLY A 33 8.45 0.98 -2.32
CA GLY A 33 9.25 0.83 -3.54
C GLY A 33 9.04 -0.50 -4.29
N GLY A 34 7.82 -1.06 -4.27
CA GLY A 34 7.50 -2.34 -4.91
C GLY A 34 7.55 -3.55 -3.96
N SER A 35 7.91 -3.34 -2.70
CA SER A 35 8.01 -4.42 -1.72
C SER A 35 6.67 -5.09 -1.41
N ILE A 36 5.54 -4.36 -1.42
CA ILE A 36 4.22 -4.97 -1.21
C ILE A 36 3.89 -5.89 -2.37
N SER A 37 4.09 -5.40 -3.60
CA SER A 37 3.89 -6.18 -4.82
C SER A 37 4.78 -7.42 -4.83
N SER A 38 6.06 -7.27 -4.49
CA SER A 38 7.00 -8.39 -4.39
C SER A 38 6.59 -9.43 -3.35
N THR A 39 6.07 -8.99 -2.19
CA THR A 39 5.58 -9.90 -1.15
C THR A 39 4.31 -10.63 -1.61
N LEU A 40 3.39 -9.96 -2.30
CA LEU A 40 2.18 -10.59 -2.85
C LEU A 40 2.51 -11.67 -3.88
N VAL A 41 3.42 -11.41 -4.82
CA VAL A 41 3.80 -12.39 -5.87
C VAL A 41 4.74 -13.49 -5.38
N GLY A 42 5.23 -13.41 -4.15
CA GLY A 42 6.07 -14.44 -3.53
C GLY A 42 5.31 -15.74 -3.22
N VAL A 43 3.98 -15.71 -3.18
CA VAL A 43 3.13 -16.85 -2.82
C VAL A 43 2.42 -17.44 -4.05
N PRO A 44 2.30 -18.78 -4.16
CA PRO A 44 1.55 -19.43 -5.23
C PRO A 44 0.10 -18.94 -5.35
N GLY A 45 -0.39 -18.82 -6.59
CA GLY A 45 -1.76 -18.37 -6.87
C GLY A 45 -1.96 -16.85 -6.90
N ALA A 46 -0.93 -16.06 -6.59
CA ALA A 46 -1.00 -14.60 -6.64
C ALA A 46 -1.45 -14.05 -8.02
N SER A 47 -1.08 -14.72 -9.11
CA SER A 47 -1.48 -14.36 -10.49
C SER A 47 -2.99 -14.36 -10.72
N ASP A 48 -3.75 -15.12 -9.92
CA ASP A 48 -5.20 -15.19 -10.06
C ASP A 48 -5.86 -13.86 -9.63
N VAL A 49 -5.27 -13.19 -8.64
CA VAL A 49 -5.90 -12.05 -7.93
C VAL A 49 -5.15 -10.73 -8.08
N PHE A 50 -3.82 -10.75 -8.11
CA PHE A 50 -2.99 -9.55 -8.20
C PHE A 50 -2.80 -9.14 -9.66
N LYS A 51 -3.26 -7.92 -10.02
CA LYS A 51 -3.25 -7.43 -11.40
C LYS A 51 -2.05 -6.57 -11.76
N GLY A 52 -1.37 -6.00 -10.77
CA GLY A 52 -0.20 -5.18 -10.98
C GLY A 52 -0.08 -4.07 -9.95
N GLY A 53 1.01 -3.32 -10.06
CA GLY A 53 1.30 -2.22 -9.16
C GLY A 53 2.02 -1.08 -9.87
N ILE A 54 1.87 0.12 -9.32
CA ILE A 54 2.62 1.31 -9.74
C ILE A 54 3.54 1.74 -8.60
N THR A 55 4.83 1.84 -8.87
CA THR A 55 5.77 2.49 -7.94
C THR A 55 5.80 4.00 -8.20
N ALA A 56 4.94 4.75 -7.51
CA ALA A 56 4.79 6.20 -7.64
C ALA A 56 5.74 6.98 -6.72
N TYR A 57 7.05 6.82 -6.96
CA TYR A 57 8.09 7.36 -6.07
C TYR A 57 8.20 8.89 -6.10
N SER A 58 7.91 9.52 -7.24
CA SER A 58 7.85 10.98 -7.38
C SER A 58 6.41 11.47 -7.45
N ASP A 59 6.23 12.78 -7.23
CA ASP A 59 4.91 13.40 -7.35
C ASP A 59 4.44 13.43 -8.80
N GLU A 60 5.35 13.54 -9.78
CA GLU A 60 4.97 13.44 -11.19
C GLU A 60 4.37 12.08 -11.52
N VAL A 61 4.90 10.99 -10.96
CA VAL A 61 4.34 9.65 -11.18
C VAL A 61 2.99 9.48 -10.50
N LYS A 62 2.81 10.04 -9.28
CA LYS A 62 1.50 10.05 -8.59
C LYS A 62 0.44 10.73 -9.46
N VAL A 63 0.77 11.87 -10.04
CA VAL A 63 -0.15 12.61 -10.92
C VAL A 63 -0.38 11.86 -12.23
N ALA A 64 0.69 11.46 -12.92
CA ALA A 64 0.59 10.94 -14.29
C ALA A 64 0.03 9.51 -14.40
N GLN A 65 0.29 8.66 -13.39
CA GLN A 65 -0.06 7.23 -13.47
C GLN A 65 -1.21 6.84 -12.54
N LEU A 66 -1.43 7.61 -11.47
CA LEU A 66 -2.49 7.36 -10.48
C LEU A 66 -3.54 8.49 -10.45
N ASN A 67 -3.46 9.46 -11.37
CA ASN A 67 -4.41 10.57 -11.49
C ASN A 67 -4.61 11.35 -10.16
N VAL A 68 -3.60 11.38 -9.29
CA VAL A 68 -3.66 12.20 -8.07
C VAL A 68 -3.73 13.66 -8.48
N ASP A 69 -4.75 14.39 -8.01
CA ASP A 69 -4.88 15.83 -8.26
C ASP A 69 -3.66 16.56 -7.67
N PRO A 70 -2.85 17.27 -8.48
CA PRO A 70 -1.71 18.05 -8.00
C PRO A 70 -2.07 19.01 -6.84
N LYS A 71 -3.31 19.51 -6.80
CA LYS A 71 -3.78 20.40 -5.72
C LYS A 71 -3.83 19.71 -4.36
N LEU A 72 -4.02 18.38 -4.30
CA LEU A 72 -3.94 17.64 -3.05
C LEU A 72 -2.51 17.62 -2.52
N ILE A 73 -1.54 17.41 -3.41
CA ILE A 73 -0.11 17.42 -3.05
C ILE A 73 0.30 18.82 -2.60
N GLU A 74 -0.10 19.87 -3.31
CA GLU A 74 0.18 21.26 -2.92
C GLU A 74 -0.39 21.59 -1.54
N LYS A 75 -1.65 21.19 -1.27
CA LYS A 75 -2.37 21.54 -0.04
C LYS A 75 -1.97 20.71 1.17
N TYR A 76 -1.75 19.40 0.99
CA TYR A 76 -1.58 18.44 2.09
C TYR A 76 -0.19 17.79 2.13
N SER A 77 0.67 18.04 1.14
CA SER A 77 1.90 17.29 0.84
C SER A 77 1.64 15.86 0.33
N ALA A 78 2.66 15.29 -0.34
CA ALA A 78 2.65 13.90 -0.80
C ALA A 78 2.56 12.87 0.34
N ILE A 79 2.84 13.28 1.59
CA ILE A 79 2.81 12.44 2.80
C ILE A 79 1.55 12.82 3.59
N SER A 80 0.39 12.41 3.09
CA SER A 80 -0.91 12.74 3.69
C SER A 80 -1.94 11.64 3.48
N GLU A 81 -2.98 11.65 4.31
CA GLU A 81 -4.16 10.81 4.16
C GLU A 81 -4.78 10.96 2.76
N GLN A 82 -4.96 12.21 2.32
CA GLN A 82 -5.61 12.56 1.06
C GLN A 82 -4.84 12.01 -0.14
N VAL A 83 -3.52 12.14 -0.13
CA VAL A 83 -2.69 11.59 -1.22
C VAL A 83 -2.65 10.07 -1.16
N ALA A 84 -2.61 9.45 0.03
CA ALA A 84 -2.66 7.99 0.15
C ALA A 84 -3.98 7.40 -0.37
N ASP A 85 -5.12 7.99 -0.02
CA ASP A 85 -6.43 7.56 -0.55
C ASP A 85 -6.55 7.80 -2.05
N ALA A 86 -6.10 8.96 -2.55
CA ALA A 86 -6.09 9.25 -3.98
C ALA A 86 -5.20 8.27 -4.76
N MET A 87 -4.02 7.91 -4.23
CA MET A 87 -3.16 6.88 -4.82
C MET A 87 -3.85 5.52 -4.89
N ALA A 88 -4.56 5.12 -3.83
CA ALA A 88 -5.29 3.85 -3.81
C ALA A 88 -6.47 3.85 -4.79
N GLN A 89 -7.24 4.94 -4.85
CA GLN A 89 -8.31 5.12 -5.85
C GLN A 89 -7.76 5.05 -7.27
N GLY A 90 -6.66 5.76 -7.55
CA GLY A 90 -5.99 5.71 -8.85
C GLY A 90 -5.54 4.31 -9.25
N ALA A 91 -5.03 3.51 -8.30
CA ALA A 91 -4.65 2.12 -8.57
C ALA A 91 -5.86 1.21 -8.84
N VAL A 92 -6.99 1.42 -8.17
CA VAL A 92 -8.25 0.72 -8.48
C VAL A 92 -8.68 1.02 -9.92
N GLU A 93 -8.68 2.30 -10.30
CA GLU A 93 -9.12 2.74 -11.63
C GLU A 93 -8.17 2.27 -12.75
N THR A 94 -6.86 2.45 -12.57
CA THR A 94 -5.86 2.12 -13.59
C THR A 94 -5.81 0.62 -13.89
N PHE A 95 -5.94 -0.23 -12.86
CA PHE A 95 -5.88 -1.69 -13.04
C PHE A 95 -7.25 -2.36 -13.15
N ASN A 96 -8.34 -1.60 -13.00
CA ASN A 96 -9.71 -2.11 -12.93
C ASN A 96 -9.85 -3.25 -11.91
N THR A 97 -9.31 -3.04 -10.70
CA THR A 97 -9.33 -4.02 -9.61
C THR A 97 -10.43 -3.74 -8.60
N THR A 98 -10.79 -4.74 -7.79
CA THR A 98 -11.71 -4.54 -6.66
C THR A 98 -11.02 -3.79 -5.51
N TRP A 99 -9.73 -4.08 -5.31
CA TRP A 99 -8.92 -3.60 -4.20
C TRP A 99 -7.68 -2.87 -4.68
N ALA A 100 -7.24 -1.89 -3.89
CA ALA A 100 -5.88 -1.39 -3.95
C ALA A 100 -5.30 -1.13 -2.56
N ILE A 101 -3.99 -1.35 -2.44
CA ILE A 101 -3.19 -0.92 -1.28
C ILE A 101 -2.26 0.20 -1.74
N ALA A 102 -2.26 1.35 -1.05
CA ALA A 102 -1.35 2.44 -1.32
C ALA A 102 -0.50 2.82 -0.10
N THR A 103 0.77 3.18 -0.34
CA THR A 103 1.68 3.67 0.69
C THR A 103 2.44 4.92 0.26
N THR A 104 2.46 5.92 1.14
CA THR A 104 3.31 7.12 1.02
C THR A 104 3.85 7.51 2.38
N GLY A 105 5.07 8.02 2.47
CA GLY A 105 5.72 8.25 3.76
C GLY A 105 7.19 8.61 3.68
N VAL A 106 7.80 8.78 4.85
CA VAL A 106 9.21 9.11 5.03
C VAL A 106 9.95 7.90 5.61
N ALA A 107 10.82 7.29 4.80
CA ALA A 107 11.63 6.16 5.29
C ALA A 107 12.78 6.59 6.20
N GLY A 108 13.22 7.85 6.14
CA GLY A 108 14.42 8.33 6.82
C GLY A 108 15.67 8.34 5.91
N PRO A 109 16.85 8.70 6.45
CA PRO A 109 17.16 8.75 7.90
C PRO A 109 16.71 10.01 8.64
N GLY A 110 16.30 11.07 7.94
CA GLY A 110 15.81 12.32 8.53
C GLY A 110 14.37 12.64 8.16
N PRO A 111 13.80 13.72 8.73
CA PRO A 111 12.48 14.20 8.37
C PRO A 111 12.43 14.75 6.94
N VAL A 112 11.23 14.81 6.37
CA VAL A 112 10.95 15.50 5.10
C VAL A 112 9.89 16.56 5.36
N GLY A 113 10.29 17.83 5.27
CA GLY A 113 9.43 18.94 5.66
C GLY A 113 9.04 18.86 7.13
N VAL A 114 7.75 18.73 7.40
CA VAL A 114 7.20 18.58 8.76
C VAL A 114 6.99 17.12 9.20
N HIS A 115 7.29 16.16 8.32
CA HIS A 115 7.02 14.74 8.56
C HIS A 115 8.27 14.05 9.08
N GLU A 116 8.16 13.44 10.26
CA GLU A 116 9.23 12.69 10.89
C GLU A 116 9.59 11.43 10.09
N ALA A 117 10.84 11.00 10.19
CA ALA A 117 11.24 9.68 9.70
C ALA A 117 10.39 8.61 10.38
N GLY A 118 9.82 7.70 9.59
CA GLY A 118 8.89 6.68 10.09
C GLY A 118 7.41 7.01 9.90
N THR A 119 7.04 8.23 9.52
CA THR A 119 5.65 8.56 9.20
C THR A 119 5.25 7.89 7.89
N VAL A 120 4.25 7.02 7.93
CA VAL A 120 3.72 6.32 6.74
C VAL A 120 2.20 6.38 6.74
N TRP A 121 1.64 6.88 5.65
CA TRP A 121 0.23 6.72 5.32
C TRP A 121 0.04 5.44 4.52
N LEU A 122 -0.87 4.60 5.01
CA LEU A 122 -1.32 3.37 4.38
C LEU A 122 -2.81 3.52 4.08
N SER A 123 -3.19 3.37 2.82
CA SER A 123 -4.60 3.34 2.41
C SER A 123 -4.94 2.00 1.77
N ILE A 124 -6.13 1.49 2.09
CA ILE A 124 -6.75 0.33 1.48
C ILE A 124 -8.08 0.80 0.91
N ARG A 125 -8.24 0.64 -0.39
CA ARG A 125 -9.44 1.02 -1.14
C ARG A 125 -10.13 -0.21 -1.69
N GLY A 126 -11.44 -0.26 -1.58
CA GLY A 126 -12.31 -1.32 -2.12
C GLY A 126 -13.70 -1.23 -1.50
N PRO A 127 -14.46 -2.34 -1.42
CA PRO A 127 -15.75 -2.31 -0.72
C PRO A 127 -15.70 -1.90 0.76
N ILE A 128 -14.51 -1.91 1.40
CA ILE A 128 -14.26 -1.30 2.70
C ILE A 128 -13.03 -0.41 2.54
N ASN A 129 -13.20 0.89 2.78
CA ASN A 129 -12.10 1.85 2.71
C ASN A 129 -11.51 2.06 4.11
N GLN A 130 -10.19 2.04 4.21
CA GLN A 130 -9.47 2.35 5.44
C GLN A 130 -8.16 3.05 5.11
N THR A 131 -7.96 4.22 5.70
CA THR A 131 -6.67 4.93 5.66
C THR A 131 -6.17 5.12 7.08
N THR A 132 -4.89 4.84 7.32
CA THR A 132 -4.25 4.92 8.63
C THR A 132 -2.87 5.52 8.53
N VAL A 133 -2.49 6.27 9.55
CA VAL A 133 -1.11 6.72 9.73
C VAL A 133 -0.38 5.75 10.65
N LEU A 134 0.88 5.48 10.32
CA LEU A 134 1.81 4.68 11.09
C LEU A 134 2.97 5.57 11.53
N ALA A 135 3.42 5.36 12.76
CA ALA A 135 4.67 5.89 13.28
C ALA A 135 5.62 4.70 13.49
N LEU A 136 6.54 4.52 12.54
CA LEU A 136 7.44 3.36 12.50
C LEU A 136 8.84 3.77 12.92
N SER A 137 9.45 3.01 13.82
CA SER A 137 10.80 3.32 14.32
C SER A 137 11.87 2.49 13.61
N GLY A 138 13.05 3.09 13.44
CA GLY A 138 14.26 2.42 12.97
C GLY A 138 14.87 3.08 11.74
N GLU A 139 15.95 2.46 11.26
CA GLU A 139 16.62 2.85 10.01
C GLU A 139 15.72 2.64 8.79
N ARG A 140 16.12 3.26 7.68
CA ARG A 140 15.39 3.29 6.41
C ARG A 140 14.79 1.95 6.00
N GLU A 141 15.59 0.89 5.99
CA GLU A 141 15.12 -0.44 5.58
C GLU A 141 14.15 -1.06 6.60
N MET A 142 14.32 -0.78 7.90
CA MET A 142 13.38 -1.24 8.93
C MET A 142 12.02 -0.57 8.77
N VAL A 143 11.98 0.74 8.49
CA VAL A 143 10.73 1.48 8.22
C VAL A 143 10.03 0.91 6.98
N ARG A 144 10.76 0.70 5.88
CA ARG A 144 10.19 0.15 4.63
C ARG A 144 9.62 -1.25 4.84
N ASN A 145 10.36 -2.14 5.49
CA ASN A 145 9.91 -3.50 5.77
C ASN A 145 8.71 -3.52 6.72
N ALA A 146 8.72 -2.68 7.76
CA ALA A 146 7.59 -2.53 8.66
C ALA A 146 6.35 -2.01 7.93
N ALA A 147 6.48 -1.03 7.03
CA ALA A 147 5.38 -0.52 6.22
C ALA A 147 4.77 -1.62 5.32
N THR A 148 5.60 -2.43 4.66
CA THR A 148 5.14 -3.59 3.87
C THR A 148 4.35 -4.57 4.73
N SER A 149 4.92 -5.02 5.85
CA SER A 149 4.26 -5.95 6.76
C SER A 149 2.95 -5.39 7.34
N SER A 150 2.93 -4.11 7.71
CA SER A 150 1.72 -3.44 8.20
C SER A 150 0.63 -3.38 7.13
N ALA A 151 0.99 -3.15 5.87
CA ALA A 151 0.05 -3.14 4.76
C ALA A 151 -0.60 -4.51 4.53
N ILE A 152 0.20 -5.58 4.48
CA ILE A 152 -0.28 -6.97 4.36
C ILE A 152 -1.18 -7.34 5.53
N ALA A 153 -0.74 -7.08 6.77
CA ALA A 153 -1.51 -7.41 7.96
C ALA A 153 -2.81 -6.60 8.07
N ALA A 154 -2.82 -5.32 7.67
CA ALA A 154 -4.03 -4.52 7.64
C ALA A 154 -5.04 -5.05 6.63
N PHE A 155 -4.59 -5.40 5.43
CA PHE A 155 -5.48 -5.92 4.41
C PHE A 155 -6.06 -7.28 4.77
N ALA A 156 -5.25 -8.20 5.30
CA ALA A 156 -5.73 -9.47 5.81
C ALA A 156 -6.81 -9.31 6.90
N ARG A 157 -6.63 -8.35 7.83
CA ARG A 157 -7.64 -8.03 8.84
C ARG A 157 -8.96 -7.53 8.24
N ILE A 158 -8.89 -6.65 7.24
CA ILE A 158 -10.09 -6.16 6.53
C ILE A 158 -10.83 -7.34 5.89
N LEU A 159 -10.13 -8.23 5.19
CA LEU A 159 -10.75 -9.38 4.55
C LEU A 159 -11.41 -10.33 5.57
N ASN A 160 -10.74 -10.60 6.69
CA ASN A 160 -11.27 -11.45 7.76
C ASN A 160 -12.48 -10.85 8.48
N SER A 161 -12.64 -9.53 8.48
CA SER A 161 -13.78 -8.85 9.11
C SER A 161 -15.07 -8.86 8.27
N ARG A 162 -15.02 -9.37 7.04
CA ARG A 162 -16.17 -9.47 6.12
C ARG A 162 -16.99 -10.74 6.30
N VAL A 163 -16.45 -11.71 7.04
CA VAL A 163 -17.03 -13.04 7.25
C VAL A 163 -18.10 -12.99 8.34
#